data_AF-A0A0K8Q1I6-F1
#
_entry.id   AF-A0A0K8Q1I6-F1
#
_cell.length_a   1.000
_cell.length_b   1.000
_cell.length_c   1.000
_cell.angle_alpha   90.00
_cell.angle_beta   90.00
_cell.angle_gamma   90.00
#
_symmetry.space_group_name_H-M   'P 1'
#
loop_
_entity.id
_entity.type
_entity.pdbx_description
1 polymer ?
#
loop_
_entity_poly.entity_id
_entity_poly.type
_entity_poly.pdbx_seq_one_letter_code
_entity_poly.pdbx_strand_id
1 'polypeptide(L)' 'MKISRWFRRQPAPPPAPSLTAHDALVKHAWGLTLTKWLALTDQERAHYRRDVTRAPHFQETP' A
#
# COMPACT_ATOMS: atom_id res chain seq x y z
N MET A 1 17.69 30.92 33.54
CA MET A 1 17.28 30.75 32.12
C MET A 1 16.75 29.33 31.94
N LYS A 2 15.43 29.15 31.72
CA LYS A 2 14.83 27.83 31.42
C LYS A 2 14.42 27.82 29.95
N ILE A 3 15.18 27.11 29.12
CA ILE A 3 14.92 26.95 27.69
C ILE A 3 13.98 25.76 27.55
N SER A 4 12.67 26.02 27.54
CA SER A 4 11.67 24.99 27.26
C SER A 4 11.80 24.58 25.80
N ARG A 5 12.51 23.48 25.56
CA ARG A 5 12.71 22.88 24.25
C ARG A 5 11.44 22.11 23.89
N TRP A 6 10.46 22.82 23.34
CA TRP A 6 9.24 22.24 22.79
C TRP A 6 9.60 21.47 21.52
N PHE A 7 10.09 20.23 21.68
CA PHE A 7 10.07 19.25 20.60
C PHE A 7 8.60 18.95 20.31
N ARG A 8 8.00 19.77 19.44
CA ARG A 8 6.73 19.48 18.78
C ARG A 8 6.91 18.11 18.14
N ARG A 9 6.30 17.08 18.73
CA ARG A 9 6.18 15.75 18.13
C ARG A 9 5.44 15.95 16.81
N GLN A 10 6.19 16.14 15.74
CA GLN A 10 5.63 16.09 14.40
C GLN A 10 5.07 14.67 14.26
N PRO A 11 3.76 14.48 13.99
CA PRO A 11 3.27 13.17 13.64
C PRO A 11 4.13 12.69 12.46
N ALA A 12 4.75 11.52 12.62
CA ALA A 12 5.57 10.96 11.57
C ALA A 12 4.75 11.01 10.27
N PRO A 13 5.32 11.49 9.15
CA PRO A 13 4.62 11.40 7.88
C PRO A 13 4.17 9.95 7.71
N PRO A 14 2.93 9.70 7.21
CA PRO A 14 2.50 8.35 6.96
C PRO A 14 3.60 7.68 6.13
N PRO A 15 4.01 6.43 6.46
CA PRO A 15 5.02 5.76 5.68
C PRO A 15 4.59 5.86 4.22
N ALA A 16 5.48 6.36 3.36
CA ALA A 16 5.25 6.34 1.93
C ALA A 16 4.77 4.93 1.57
N PRO A 17 3.77 4.77 0.68
CA PRO A 17 3.27 3.45 0.34
C PRO A 17 4.41 2.67 -0.32
N SER A 18 5.17 1.96 0.51
CA SER A 18 6.18 1.02 0.10
C SER A 18 5.42 -0.07 -0.62
N LEU A 19 5.60 -0.16 -1.95
CA LEU A 19 5.08 -1.28 -2.72
C LEU A 19 5.65 -2.54 -2.10
N THR A 20 4.82 -3.21 -1.31
CA THR A 20 5.20 -4.47 -0.69
C THR A 20 5.28 -5.55 -1.76
N ALA A 21 6.02 -6.63 -1.50
CA ALA A 21 6.00 -7.81 -2.39
C ALA A 21 4.56 -8.32 -2.61
N HIS A 22 3.71 -8.17 -1.58
CA HIS A 22 2.29 -8.46 -1.67
C HIS A 22 1.55 -7.54 -2.66
N ASP A 23 1.83 -6.23 -2.68
CA ASP A 23 1.23 -5.32 -3.69
C ASP A 23 1.66 -5.65 -5.12
N ALA A 24 2.89 -6.11 -5.31
CA ALA A 24 3.34 -6.59 -6.61
C ALA A 24 2.55 -7.83 -7.06
N LEU A 25 2.30 -8.78 -6.14
CA LEU A 25 1.48 -9.96 -6.41
C LEU A 25 0.03 -9.57 -6.70
N VAL A 26 -0.57 -8.70 -5.88
CA VAL A 26 -1.95 -8.22 -6.08
C VAL A 26 -2.10 -7.53 -7.43
N LYS A 27 -1.16 -6.64 -7.78
CA LYS A 27 -1.15 -6.00 -9.10
C LYS A 27 -1.07 -7.03 -10.23
N HIS A 28 -0.16 -7.99 -10.12
CA HIS A 28 0.01 -9.03 -11.13
C HIS A 28 -1.26 -9.88 -11.26
N ALA A 29 -1.82 -10.33 -10.14
CA ALA A 29 -3.01 -11.16 -10.08
C ALA A 29 -4.23 -10.46 -10.71
N TRP A 30 -4.35 -9.14 -10.54
CA TRP A 30 -5.40 -8.31 -11.14
C TRP A 30 -5.05 -7.70 -12.50
N GLY A 31 -3.86 -7.98 -13.05
CA GLY A 31 -3.40 -7.38 -14.32
C GLY A 31 -3.26 -5.84 -14.28
N LEU A 32 -3.02 -5.27 -13.10
CA LEU A 32 -2.90 -3.82 -12.89
C LEU A 32 -1.48 -3.34 -13.14
N THR A 33 -1.35 -2.28 -13.95
CA THR A 33 -0.09 -1.55 -14.11
C THR A 33 0.21 -0.72 -12.85
N LEU A 34 1.48 -0.33 -12.68
CA LEU A 34 1.88 0.52 -11.55
C LEU A 34 1.12 1.85 -11.52
N THR A 35 0.90 2.48 -12.68
CA THR A 35 0.15 3.74 -12.79
C THR A 35 -1.29 3.58 -12.34
N LYS A 36 -1.97 2.49 -12.75
CA LYS A 36 -3.33 2.19 -12.29
C LYS A 36 -3.35 1.98 -10.78
N TRP A 37 -2.41 1.21 -10.25
CA TRP A 37 -2.31 0.96 -8.80
C TRP A 37 -2.12 2.22 -7.97
N LEU A 38 -1.29 3.17 -8.43
CA LEU A 38 -1.06 4.44 -7.75
C LEU A 38 -2.25 5.40 -7.87
N ALA A 39 -3.04 5.30 -8.94
CA ALA A 39 -4.28 6.06 -9.09
C ALA A 39 -5.40 5.57 -8.17
N LEU A 40 -5.32 4.33 -7.65
CA LEU A 40 -6.30 3.79 -6.72
C LEU A 40 -6.19 4.44 -5.34
N THR A 41 -7.36 4.66 -4.75
CA THR A 41 -7.49 5.03 -3.34
C THR A 41 -7.04 3.88 -2.44
N ASP A 42 -6.76 4.20 -1.17
CA ASP A 42 -6.35 3.17 -0.21
C ASP A 42 -7.45 2.12 0.02
N GLN A 43 -8.73 2.53 -0.06
CA GLN A 43 -9.87 1.63 0.08
C GLN A 43 -9.98 0.65 -1.09
N GLU A 44 -9.76 1.12 -2.32
CA GLU A 44 -9.74 0.25 -3.51
C GLU A 44 -8.55 -0.73 -3.44
N ARG A 45 -7.36 -0.25 -3.08
CA ARG A 45 -6.20 -1.14 -2.88
C ARG A 45 -6.48 -2.18 -1.80
N ALA A 46 -7.15 -1.81 -0.71
CA ALA A 46 -7.59 -2.74 0.33
C ALA A 46 -8.64 -3.77 -0.16
N HIS A 47 -9.47 -3.42 -1.13
CA HIS A 47 -10.38 -4.37 -1.77
C HIS A 47 -9.62 -5.37 -2.64
N TYR A 48 -8.73 -4.89 -3.53
CA TYR A 48 -7.91 -5.77 -4.38
C TYR A 48 -7.01 -6.71 -3.58
N ARG A 49 -6.47 -6.24 -2.43
CA ARG A 49 -5.70 -7.06 -1.48
C ARG A 49 -6.56 -8.14 -0.84
N ARG A 50 -7.79 -7.81 -0.40
CA ARG A 50 -8.70 -8.78 0.25
C ARG A 50 -9.20 -9.85 -0.73
N ASP A 51 -9.55 -9.45 -1.94
CA ASP A 51 -10.08 -10.33 -2.97
C ASP A 51 -8.98 -10.85 -3.93
N VAL A 52 -7.70 -10.78 -3.54
CA VAL A 52 -6.58 -11.20 -4.40
C VAL A 52 -6.71 -12.66 -4.86
N THR A 53 -7.29 -13.52 -4.03
CA THR A 53 -7.53 -14.95 -4.35
C THR A 53 -8.57 -15.17 -5.44
N ARG A 54 -9.43 -14.17 -5.70
CA ARG A 54 -10.44 -14.19 -6.76
C ARG A 54 -9.93 -13.55 -8.04
N ALA A 55 -8.70 -13.04 -8.04
CA ALA A 55 -8.15 -12.34 -9.18
C ALA A 55 -7.86 -13.33 -10.33
N PRO A 56 -8.05 -12.90 -11.60
CA PRO A 56 -7.98 -13.79 -12.77
C PRO A 56 -6.62 -14.47 -12.97
N HIS A 57 -5.54 -13.84 -12.51
CA HIS A 57 -4.18 -14.38 -12.59
C HIS A 57 -3.61 -14.72 -11.20
N PHE A 58 -4.47 -14.95 -10.21
CA PHE A 58 -4.02 -15.46 -8.93
C PHE A 58 -3.50 -16.88 -9.09
N GLN A 59 -2.18 -17.00 -9.16
CA GLN A 59 -1.51 -18.29 -9.03
C GLN A 59 -1.19 -18.47 -7.55
N GLU A 60 -1.86 -19.41 -6.90
CA GLU A 60 -1.33 -20.01 -5.66
C GLU A 60 -0.01 -20.66 -6.04
N THR A 61 1.09 -19.91 -5.96
CA THR A 61 2.42 -20.51 -6.01
C THR A 61 2.53 -21.46 -4.81
N PRO A 62 2.74 -22.76 -5.03
CA PRO A 62 2.89 -23.75 -3.96
C PRO A 62 4.14 -23.55 -3.13
#